data_AF-A0A168C401-F1
#
_entry.id   AF-A0A168C401-F1
#
_cell.length_a   1.000
_cell.length_b   1.000
_cell.length_c   1.000
_cell.angle_alpha   90.00
_cell.angle_beta   90.00
_cell.angle_gamma   90.00
#
_symmetry.space_group_name_H-M   'P 1'
#
loop_
_entity.id
_entity.type
_entity.pdbx_description
1 polymer ?
#
loop_
_entity_poly.entity_id
_entity_poly.type
_entity_poly.pdbx_seq_one_letter_code
_entity_poly.pdbx_strand_id
1 'polypeptide(L)' 'MEMESVTLSQIVKRWYPDMMPFLKQKELNSLIMLRDGLSILEPQDAMEIIQISICEHQNLAHLH' A
#
# COMPACT_ATOMS: atom_id res chain seq x y z
N MET A 1 -5.49 14.02 -15.57
CA MET A 1 -5.47 13.05 -14.44
C MET A 1 -4.17 13.29 -13.71
N GLU A 2 -4.22 13.60 -12.42
CA GLU A 2 -3.05 13.94 -11.62
C GLU A 2 -2.61 12.70 -10.85
N MET A 3 -1.52 12.08 -11.31
CA MET A 3 -1.01 10.87 -10.69
C MET A 3 -0.21 11.24 -9.45
N GLU A 4 -0.59 10.69 -8.29
CA GLU A 4 0.13 10.88 -7.03
C GLU A 4 0.92 9.61 -6.70
N SER A 5 2.21 9.77 -6.40
CA SER A 5 3.03 8.69 -5.87
C SER A 5 3.04 8.74 -4.35
N VAL A 6 2.51 7.70 -3.72
CA VAL A 6 2.48 7.57 -2.26
C VAL A 6 3.09 6.24 -1.84
N THR A 7 3.60 6.17 -0.63
CA THR A 7 4.08 4.92 -0.04
C THR A 7 2.94 4.11 0.55
N LEU A 8 3.09 2.79 0.59
CA LEU A 8 2.15 1.92 1.30
C LEU A 8 1.97 2.37 2.77
N SER A 9 3.05 2.84 3.40
CA SER A 9 2.98 3.37 4.76
C SER A 9 2.01 4.55 4.91
N GLN A 10 1.87 5.42 3.90
CA GLN A 10 0.94 6.55 3.94
C GLN A 10 -0.51 6.08 3.83
N ILE A 11 -0.77 5.07 2.99
CA ILE A 11 -2.09 4.46 2.85
C ILE A 11 -2.50 3.76 4.15
N VAL A 12 -1.61 2.92 4.68
CA VAL A 12 -1.84 2.17 5.92
C VAL A 12 -2.05 3.12 7.10
N LYS A 13 -1.20 4.15 7.27
CA LYS A 13 -1.36 5.14 8.35
C LYS A 13 -2.71 5.86 8.30
N ARG A 14 -3.24 6.10 7.09
CA ARG A 14 -4.50 6.84 6.90
C ARG A 14 -5.74 5.98 7.18
N TRP A 15 -5.74 4.73 6.70
CA TRP A 15 -6.94 3.89 6.72
C TRP A 15 -6.89 2.76 7.74
N TYR A 16 -5.72 2.17 7.95
CA TYR A 16 -5.53 0.97 8.76
C TYR A 16 -4.25 1.07 9.62
N PRO A 17 -4.12 2.10 10.48
CA PRO A 17 -2.88 2.33 11.23
C PRO A 17 -2.48 1.14 12.11
N ASP A 18 -3.45 0.36 12.56
CA ASP A 18 -3.25 -0.85 13.35
C ASP A 18 -2.50 -1.95 12.59
N MET A 19 -2.45 -1.90 11.26
CA MET A 19 -1.69 -2.85 10.43
C MET A 19 -0.19 -2.51 10.38
N MET A 20 0.21 -1.27 10.69
CA MET A 20 1.63 -0.83 10.65
C MET A 20 2.62 -1.81 11.32
N PRO A 21 2.40 -2.29 12.55
CA PRO A 21 3.34 -3.20 13.21
C PRO A 21 3.41 -4.61 12.60
N PHE A 22 2.43 -4.98 11.77
CA PHE A 22 2.37 -6.32 11.14
C PHE A 22 3.00 -6.36 9.75
N LEU A 23 3.29 -5.19 9.16
CA LEU A 23 3.89 -5.08 7.83
C LEU A 23 5.40 -4.93 7.92
N LYS A 24 6.11 -5.51 6.94
CA LYS A 24 7.57 -5.39 6.85
C LYS A 24 7.94 -4.01 6.33
N GLN A 25 9.07 -3.48 6.78
CA GLN A 25 9.57 -2.18 6.31
C GLN A 25 9.69 -2.10 4.78
N LYS A 26 10.06 -3.22 4.12
CA LYS A 26 10.13 -3.30 2.67
C LYS A 26 8.77 -3.13 1.97
N GLU A 27 7.69 -3.63 2.58
CA GLU A 27 6.32 -3.51 2.09
C GLU A 27 5.81 -2.08 2.36
N LEU A 28 6.09 -1.53 3.54
CA LEU A 28 5.70 -0.16 3.89
C LEU A 28 6.35 0.90 2.97
N ASN A 29 7.55 0.62 2.48
CA ASN A 29 8.30 1.52 1.58
C ASN A 29 7.90 1.38 0.10
N SER A 30 6.96 0.50 -0.24
CA SER A 30 6.50 0.31 -1.62
C SER A 30 5.82 1.56 -2.14
N LEU A 31 6.21 1.99 -3.35
CA LEU A 31 5.61 3.12 -4.04
C LEU A 31 4.37 2.68 -4.80
N ILE A 32 3.29 3.43 -4.63
CA ILE A 32 1.97 3.18 -5.20
C ILE A 32 1.55 4.43 -5.95
N MET A 33 1.09 4.23 -7.18
CA MET A 33 0.61 5.28 -8.06
C MET A 33 -0.91 5.36 -7.96
N LEU A 34 -1.42 6.43 -7.37
CA LEU A 34 -2.85 6.70 -7.27
C LEU A 34 -3.25 7.68 -8.38
N ARG A 35 -4.29 7.33 -9.14
CA ARG A 35 -4.78 8.15 -10.27
C ARG A 35 -5.41 9.47 -9.85
N ASP A 36 -6.06 9.46 -8.69
CA ASP A 36 -6.85 10.57 -8.18
C ASP A 36 -6.35 11.05 -6.81
N GLY A 37 -5.23 10.48 -6.36
CA GLY A 37 -4.56 10.81 -5.11
C GLY A 37 -5.10 10.10 -3.87
N LEU A 38 -4.39 10.27 -2.75
CA LEU A 38 -4.71 9.67 -1.46
C LEU A 38 -5.94 10.30 -0.79
N SER A 39 -6.29 11.52 -1.20
CA SER A 39 -7.38 12.30 -0.60
C SER A 39 -8.76 11.68 -0.82
N ILE A 40 -8.97 11.04 -1.98
CA ILE A 40 -10.26 10.43 -2.37
C ILE A 40 -10.25 8.91 -2.36
N LEU A 41 -9.12 8.27 -2.02
CA LEU A 41 -9.01 6.83 -1.92
C LEU A 41 -9.99 6.30 -0.87
N GLU A 42 -10.85 5.36 -1.21
CA GLU A 42 -11.79 4.78 -0.24
C GLU A 42 -11.13 3.70 0.63
N PRO A 43 -11.63 3.43 1.85
CA PRO A 43 -11.06 2.38 2.71
C PRO A 43 -10.99 1.02 2.01
N GLN A 44 -12.03 0.67 1.24
CA GLN A 44 -12.11 -0.62 0.55
C GLN A 44 -11.02 -0.77 -0.52
N ASP A 45 -10.81 0.28 -1.33
CA ASP A 45 -9.73 0.32 -2.31
C ASP A 45 -8.36 0.31 -1.63
N ALA A 46 -8.21 1.05 -0.52
CA ALA A 46 -6.97 1.06 0.26
C ALA A 46 -6.61 -0.34 0.76
N MET A 47 -7.59 -1.13 1.22
CA MET A 47 -7.37 -2.51 1.64
C MET A 47 -6.92 -3.39 0.48
N GLU A 48 -7.54 -3.27 -0.69
CA GLU A 48 -7.13 -4.03 -1.89
C GLU A 48 -5.69 -3.72 -2.29
N ILE A 49 -5.32 -2.43 -2.32
CA ILE A 49 -3.95 -1.98 -2.59
C ILE A 49 -2.97 -2.58 -1.56
N ILE A 50 -3.32 -2.56 -0.27
CA ILE A 50 -2.48 -3.14 0.79
C ILE A 50 -2.26 -4.63 0.55
N GLN A 51 -3.32 -5.38 0.26
CA GLN A 51 -3.22 -6.82 0.03
C GLN A 51 -2.39 -7.16 -1.21
N ILE A 52 -2.61 -6.45 -2.32
CA ILE A 52 -1.85 -6.63 -3.56
C ILE A 52 -0.37 -6.33 -3.29
N SER A 53 -0.07 -5.20 -2.67
CA SER A 53 1.30 -4.79 -2.37
C SER A 53 2.03 -5.83 -1.51
N ILE A 54 1.39 -6.35 -0.46
CA ILE A 54 1.97 -7.41 0.37
C ILE A 54 2.18 -8.69 -0.46
N CYS A 55 1.18 -9.10 -1.23
CA CYS A 55 1.22 -10.32 -2.03
C CYS A 55 2.38 -10.28 -3.04
N GLU A 56 2.58 -9.16 -3.75
CA GLU A 56 3.69 -9.00 -4.70
C GLU A 56 5.06 -9.18 -4.01
N HIS A 57 5.26 -8.57 -2.84
CA HIS A 57 6.52 -8.68 -2.10
C HIS A 57 6.77 -10.04 -1.47
N GLN A 58 5.70 -10.82 -1.24
CA GLN A 58 5.80 -12.19 -0.74
C GLN A 58 5.98 -13.18 -1.89
N ASN A 59 5.27 -13.02 -3.00
CA ASN A 59 5.38 -13.91 -4.15
C ASN A 59 6.78 -13.82 -4.80
N LEU A 60 7.35 -12.61 -4.87
CA LEU A 60 8.76 -12.43 -5.25
C LEU A 60 9.74 -13.12 -4.28
N ALA A 61 9.38 -13.29 -3.01
CA ALA A 61 10.22 -14.01 -2.04
C ALA A 61 10.14 -15.54 -2.18
N HIS A 62 9.12 -16.07 -2.87
CA HIS A 62 8.93 -17.51 -3.11
C HIS A 62 9.49 -17.98 -4.47
N LEU A 63 9.93 -17.05 -5.32
CA LEU A 63 10.51 -17.34 -6.66
C LEU A 63 12.04 -17.52 -6.65
N HIS A 64 12.65 -17.79 -5.49
CA HIS A 64 14.10 -17.97 -5.33
C HIS A 64 14.46 -19.38 -4.83
#